data_AF-A0A7Y6RC14-F1
#
_entry.id   AF-A0A7Y6RC14-F1
#
_cell.length_a   1.000
_cell.length_b   1.000
_cell.length_c   1.000
_cell.angle_alpha   90.00
_cell.angle_beta   90.00
_cell.angle_gamma   90.00
#
_symmetry.space_group_name_H-M   'P 1'
#
loop_
_entity.id
_entity.type
_entity.pdbx_description
1 polymer ?
#
loop_
_entity_poly.entity_id
_entity_poly.type
_entity_poly.pdbx_seq_one_letter_code
_entity_poly.pdbx_strand_id
1 'polypeptide(L)'
;MLTALIFLMILVGVTISWYQIYQMHFNINTYDSVKLTGKKNRQFEKLSVNEKRAVENQDTSLLDEAAVDIFGNDFNVAALRIAFSKEGQETYGVPLLRRKRGLVLNASSEKGTGRVSARHAPGFKTGLPSINLRSFLMVAVIANGGLIQLLAAMSIYTIHYEVSVSVLKWINQPVMIMSMIFFIVLLNYLISKVDAYLHDLYQVGKLNRLAPLFK
;
A
#
# COMPACT_ATOMS: atom_id res chain seq x y z
N MET A 1 1.63 1.95 40.65
CA MET A 1 2.11 1.07 39.56
C MET A 1 1.33 1.24 38.27
N LEU A 2 -0.01 1.31 38.30
CA LEU A 2 -0.85 1.54 37.11
C LEU A 2 -0.49 2.83 36.35
N THR A 3 -0.28 3.95 37.04
CA THR A 3 0.08 5.24 36.43
C THR A 3 1.41 5.19 35.68
N ALA A 4 2.43 4.56 36.27
CA ALA A 4 3.73 4.38 35.60
C ALA A 4 3.61 3.50 34.35
N LEU A 5 2.76 2.46 34.40
CA LEU A 5 2.47 1.62 33.23
C LEU A 5 1.77 2.42 32.12
N ILE A 6 0.84 3.31 32.45
CA ILE A 6 0.17 4.16 31.46
C ILE A 6 1.19 5.07 30.76
N PHE A 7 2.08 5.72 31.50
CA PHE A 7 3.13 6.55 30.91
C PHE A 7 4.12 5.74 30.04
N LEU A 8 4.47 4.52 30.48
CA LEU A 8 5.25 3.60 29.66
C LEU A 8 4.53 3.25 28.35
N MET A 9 3.22 2.98 28.40
CA MET A 9 2.41 2.68 27.22
C MET A 9 2.29 3.89 26.28
N ILE A 10 2.19 5.11 26.82
CA ILE A 10 2.26 6.34 26.03
C ILE A 10 3.60 6.44 25.30
N LEU A 11 4.71 6.20 25.99
CA LEU A 11 6.05 6.18 25.38
C LEU A 11 6.17 5.13 24.27
N VAL A 12 5.64 3.92 24.51
CA VAL A 12 5.58 2.87 23.49
C VAL A 12 4.78 3.33 22.28
N GLY A 13 3.61 3.96 22.47
CA GLY A 13 2.79 4.50 21.39
C GLY A 13 3.53 5.57 20.57
N VAL A 14 4.26 6.48 21.23
CA VAL A 14 5.10 7.48 20.56
C VAL A 14 6.19 6.80 19.72
N THR A 15 6.90 5.82 20.29
CA THR A 15 7.95 5.07 19.57
C THR A 15 7.39 4.32 18.36
N ILE A 16 6.23 3.68 18.49
CA ILE A 16 5.55 3.03 17.35
C ILE A 16 5.21 4.06 16.27
N SER A 17 4.71 5.25 16.64
CA SER A 17 4.41 6.31 15.67
C SER A 17 5.64 6.76 14.89
N TRP A 18 6.78 6.93 15.56
CA TRP A 18 8.05 7.24 14.89
C TRP A 18 8.46 6.13 13.92
N TYR A 19 8.35 4.89 14.36
CA TYR A 19 8.63 3.74 13.50
C TYR A 19 7.71 3.70 12.27
N GLN A 20 6.42 4.01 12.42
CA GLN A 20 5.47 4.07 11.30
C GLN A 20 5.82 5.14 10.27
N ILE A 21 6.22 6.34 10.71
CA ILE A 21 6.70 7.41 9.81
C ILE A 21 7.95 6.94 9.06
N TYR A 22 8.92 6.39 9.78
CA TYR A 22 10.15 5.87 9.18
C TYR A 22 9.86 4.76 8.15
N GLN A 23 9.00 3.80 8.52
CA GLN A 23 8.63 2.69 7.66
C GLN A 23 7.91 3.18 6.40
N MET A 24 7.03 4.19 6.51
CA MET A 24 6.34 4.76 5.36
C MET A 24 7.32 5.48 4.43
N HIS A 25 8.22 6.30 4.98
CA HIS A 25 9.28 6.96 4.20
C HIS A 25 10.17 5.93 3.49
N PHE A 26 10.58 4.88 4.20
CA PHE A 26 11.38 3.79 3.62
C PHE A 26 10.63 3.07 2.49
N ASN A 27 9.37 2.68 2.70
CA ASN A 27 8.57 2.02 1.65
C ASN A 27 8.36 2.91 0.42
N ILE A 28 8.39 4.24 0.58
CA ILE A 28 8.27 5.18 -0.54
C ILE A 28 9.52 5.17 -1.41
N ASN A 29 10.69 5.16 -0.78
CA ASN A 29 11.96 5.31 -1.47
C ASN A 29 12.58 3.97 -1.90
N THR A 30 12.17 2.87 -1.28
CA THR A 30 12.69 1.54 -1.58
C THR A 30 11.60 0.70 -2.24
N TYR A 31 11.87 0.21 -3.45
CA TYR A 31 10.94 -0.63 -4.17
C TYR A 31 10.70 -1.95 -3.42
N ASP A 32 9.43 -2.32 -3.31
CA ASP A 32 8.93 -3.36 -2.41
C ASP A 32 9.05 -4.78 -3.02
N SER A 33 10.17 -5.06 -3.71
CA SER A 33 10.45 -6.37 -4.32
C SER A 33 10.59 -7.49 -3.28
N VAL A 34 10.90 -7.14 -2.04
CA VAL A 34 11.13 -8.08 -0.92
C VAL A 34 9.86 -8.75 -0.38
N LYS A 35 8.65 -8.27 -0.71
CA LYS A 35 7.40 -8.71 -0.03
C LYS A 35 6.55 -9.76 -0.76
N LEU A 36 6.99 -10.32 -1.89
CA LEU A 36 6.28 -11.46 -2.48
C LEU A 36 6.62 -12.75 -1.71
N THR A 37 5.61 -13.47 -1.22
CA THR A 37 5.82 -14.71 -0.46
C THR A 37 5.28 -15.94 -1.19
N GLY A 38 5.96 -17.08 -0.99
CA GLY A 38 5.55 -18.40 -1.46
C GLY A 38 5.36 -18.49 -2.98
N LYS A 39 4.17 -18.91 -3.43
CA LYS A 39 3.83 -19.13 -4.85
C LYS A 39 4.03 -17.88 -5.70
N LYS A 40 3.75 -16.68 -5.16
CA LYS A 40 3.87 -15.43 -5.95
C LYS A 40 5.33 -15.07 -6.23
N ASN A 41 6.24 -15.35 -5.31
CA ASN A 41 7.67 -15.11 -5.54
C ASN A 41 8.21 -16.03 -6.65
N ARG A 42 7.86 -17.32 -6.60
CA ARG A 42 8.23 -18.27 -7.66
C ARG A 42 7.65 -17.87 -9.03
N GLN A 43 6.42 -17.36 -9.06
CA GLN A 43 5.80 -16.83 -10.29
C GLN A 43 6.52 -15.59 -10.81
N PHE A 44 6.94 -14.69 -9.92
CA PHE A 44 7.72 -13.50 -10.27
C PHE A 44 9.07 -13.88 -10.87
N GLU A 45 9.85 -14.71 -10.17
CA GLU A 45 11.16 -15.18 -10.64
C GLU A 45 11.06 -15.89 -12.00
N LYS A 46 10.07 -16.78 -12.17
CA LYS A 46 9.84 -17.48 -13.45
C LYS A 46 9.58 -16.51 -14.60
N LEU A 47 8.74 -15.49 -14.40
CA LEU A 47 8.41 -14.50 -15.43
C LEU A 47 9.60 -13.57 -15.72
N SER A 48 10.31 -13.11 -14.70
CA SER A 48 11.49 -12.26 -14.86
C SER A 48 12.64 -12.98 -15.59
N VAL A 49 12.88 -14.26 -15.28
CA VAL A 49 13.90 -15.08 -15.96
C VAL A 49 13.51 -15.35 -17.41
N ASN A 50 12.24 -15.67 -17.67
CA ASN A 50 11.76 -15.94 -19.03
C ASN A 50 11.76 -14.67 -19.89
N GLU A 51 11.45 -13.50 -19.33
CA GLU A 51 11.55 -12.23 -20.04
C GLU A 51 13.01 -11.93 -20.42
N LYS A 52 13.94 -12.10 -19.48
CA LYS A 52 15.37 -11.91 -19.76
C LYS A 52 15.86 -12.82 -20.88
N ARG A 53 15.47 -14.10 -20.87
CA ARG A 53 15.79 -15.06 -21.94
C ARG A 53 15.13 -14.70 -23.26
N ALA A 54 13.91 -14.16 -23.23
CA ALA A 54 13.23 -13.72 -24.43
C ALA A 54 13.93 -12.51 -25.08
N VAL A 55 14.49 -11.62 -24.28
CA VAL A 55 15.33 -10.52 -24.78
C VAL A 55 16.66 -11.03 -25.33
N GLU A 56 17.32 -11.97 -24.63
CA GLU A 56 18.63 -12.51 -25.04
C GLU A 56 18.55 -13.40 -26.29
N ASN A 57 17.54 -14.26 -26.40
CA ASN A 57 17.43 -15.26 -27.45
C ASN A 57 16.40 -14.90 -28.54
N GLN A 58 15.73 -13.75 -28.42
CA GLN A 58 14.60 -13.34 -29.26
C GLN A 58 13.43 -14.34 -29.28
N ASP A 59 13.40 -15.31 -28.37
CA ASP A 59 12.36 -16.33 -28.28
C ASP A 59 11.38 -16.02 -27.15
N THR A 60 10.15 -15.68 -27.53
CA THR A 60 9.11 -15.27 -26.58
C THR A 60 8.19 -16.39 -26.15
N SER A 61 8.34 -17.59 -26.72
CA SER A 61 7.44 -18.72 -26.51
C SER A 61 7.31 -19.10 -25.02
N LEU A 62 8.43 -19.19 -24.31
CA LEU A 62 8.48 -19.53 -22.89
C LEU A 62 7.86 -18.47 -21.97
N LEU A 63 7.88 -17.21 -22.40
CA LEU A 63 7.24 -16.12 -21.66
C LEU A 63 5.73 -16.14 -21.90
N ASP A 64 5.32 -16.34 -23.15
CA ASP A 64 3.91 -16.40 -23.53
C ASP A 64 3.22 -17.61 -22.85
N GLU A 65 3.88 -18.76 -22.78
CA GLU A 65 3.40 -19.94 -22.05
C GLU A 65 3.27 -19.69 -20.54
N ALA A 66 4.30 -19.10 -19.92
CA ALA A 66 4.27 -18.76 -18.50
C ALA A 66 3.21 -17.69 -18.17
N ALA A 67 2.97 -16.75 -19.08
CA ALA A 67 1.93 -15.73 -18.96
C ALA A 67 0.53 -16.37 -18.94
N VAL A 68 0.26 -17.29 -19.87
CA VAL A 68 -1.01 -18.01 -19.96
C VAL A 68 -1.23 -18.87 -18.71
N ASP A 69 -0.21 -19.59 -18.21
CA ASP A 69 -0.30 -20.38 -16.99
C ASP A 69 -0.61 -19.54 -15.74
N ILE A 70 -0.02 -18.34 -15.62
CA ILE A 70 -0.09 -17.53 -14.39
C ILE A 70 -1.29 -16.58 -14.36
N PHE A 71 -1.65 -16.02 -15.51
CA PHE A 71 -2.65 -14.96 -15.67
C PHE A 71 -3.87 -15.38 -16.50
N GLY A 72 -3.76 -16.43 -17.31
CA GLY A 72 -4.81 -16.87 -18.24
C GLY A 72 -4.68 -16.26 -19.62
N ASN A 73 -5.48 -16.76 -20.57
CA ASN A 73 -5.35 -16.45 -22.00
C ASN A 73 -5.82 -15.03 -22.38
N ASP A 74 -6.64 -14.43 -21.51
CA ASP A 74 -7.26 -13.11 -21.69
C ASP A 74 -6.29 -11.94 -21.45
N PHE A 75 -5.17 -12.20 -20.78
CA PHE A 75 -4.16 -11.16 -20.51
C PHE A 75 -3.29 -10.90 -21.74
N ASN A 76 -2.98 -9.62 -21.95
CA ASN A 76 -2.09 -9.19 -23.03
C ASN A 76 -0.62 -9.39 -22.63
N VAL A 77 0.09 -10.21 -23.39
CA VAL A 77 1.49 -10.53 -23.11
C VAL A 77 2.42 -9.34 -23.33
N ALA A 78 2.05 -8.37 -24.17
CA ALA A 78 2.81 -7.14 -24.33
C ALA A 78 2.87 -6.32 -23.03
N ALA A 79 1.76 -6.24 -22.29
CA ALA A 79 1.74 -5.58 -20.99
C ALA A 79 2.57 -6.35 -19.95
N LEU A 80 2.58 -7.68 -20.01
CA LEU A 80 3.41 -8.51 -19.13
C LEU A 80 4.91 -8.33 -19.43
N ARG A 81 5.31 -8.23 -20.69
CA ARG A 81 6.71 -7.92 -21.06
C ARG A 81 7.17 -6.60 -20.45
N ILE A 82 6.36 -5.55 -20.55
CA ILE A 82 6.66 -4.26 -19.92
C ILE A 82 6.72 -4.41 -18.40
N ALA A 83 5.84 -5.21 -17.81
CA ALA A 83 5.77 -5.39 -16.37
C ALA A 83 6.94 -6.21 -15.79
N PHE A 84 7.51 -7.12 -16.57
CA PHE A 84 8.58 -8.01 -16.15
C PHE A 84 9.92 -7.71 -16.83
N SER A 85 10.06 -6.55 -17.48
CA SER A 85 11.33 -6.05 -17.97
C SER A 85 12.24 -5.58 -16.83
N LYS A 86 13.55 -5.51 -17.07
CA LYS A 86 14.55 -5.09 -16.08
C LYS A 86 14.18 -3.80 -15.33
N GLU A 87 13.54 -2.84 -16.00
CA GLU A 87 13.11 -1.56 -15.41
C GLU A 87 11.67 -1.61 -14.85
N GLY A 88 10.82 -2.50 -15.38
CA GLY A 88 9.41 -2.62 -15.02
C GLY A 88 9.10 -3.61 -13.91
N GLN A 89 10.01 -4.56 -13.63
CA GLN A 89 9.83 -5.67 -12.69
C GLN A 89 9.35 -5.21 -11.31
N GLU A 90 10.01 -4.20 -10.73
CA GLU A 90 9.67 -3.70 -9.40
C GLU A 90 8.50 -2.70 -9.44
N THR A 91 8.42 -1.90 -10.50
CA THR A 91 7.41 -0.84 -10.65
C THR A 91 6.01 -1.39 -10.96
N TYR A 92 5.94 -2.42 -11.81
CA TYR A 92 4.68 -2.94 -12.36
C TYR A 92 4.49 -4.43 -12.08
N GLY A 93 5.54 -5.25 -12.20
CA GLY A 93 5.45 -6.71 -12.05
C GLY A 93 5.02 -7.15 -10.64
N VAL A 94 5.63 -6.57 -9.61
CA VAL A 94 5.28 -6.86 -8.20
C VAL A 94 3.82 -6.46 -7.87
N PRO A 95 3.37 -5.22 -8.14
CA PRO A 95 1.96 -4.84 -7.98
C PRO A 95 0.99 -5.73 -8.73
N LEU A 96 1.31 -6.10 -9.97
CA LEU A 96 0.44 -6.91 -10.82
C LEU A 96 0.19 -8.31 -10.22
N LEU A 97 1.24 -9.00 -9.75
CA LEU A 97 1.10 -10.30 -9.09
C LEU A 97 0.38 -10.23 -7.74
N ARG A 98 0.52 -9.12 -7.01
CA ARG A 98 -0.23 -8.91 -5.77
C ARG A 98 -1.72 -8.81 -6.05
N ARG A 99 -2.11 -8.07 -7.09
CA ARG A 99 -3.50 -7.69 -7.38
C ARG A 99 -4.17 -8.53 -8.46
N LYS A 100 -3.49 -9.51 -9.07
CA LYS A 100 -4.02 -10.32 -10.18
C LYS A 100 -5.45 -10.85 -9.99
N ARG A 101 -5.79 -11.33 -8.78
CA ARG A 101 -7.12 -11.92 -8.48
C ARG A 101 -8.26 -10.90 -8.43
N GLY A 102 -7.94 -9.61 -8.26
CA GLY A 102 -8.91 -8.54 -8.17
C GLY A 102 -9.13 -7.80 -9.49
N LEU A 103 -8.31 -8.04 -10.51
CA LEU A 103 -8.43 -7.33 -11.79
C LEU A 103 -9.51 -7.99 -12.65
N VAL A 104 -10.47 -7.19 -13.10
CA VAL A 104 -11.59 -7.65 -13.93
C VAL A 104 -11.79 -6.65 -15.07
N LEU A 105 -11.99 -7.17 -16.29
CA LEU A 105 -12.44 -6.37 -17.41
C LEU A 105 -13.94 -6.07 -17.24
N ASN A 106 -14.32 -4.79 -17.12
CA ASN A 106 -15.73 -4.42 -17.14
C ASN A 106 -16.19 -4.30 -18.60
N ALA A 107 -17.17 -5.12 -18.99
CA ALA A 107 -17.81 -5.09 -20.32
C ALA A 107 -18.79 -3.91 -20.53
N SER A 108 -18.83 -2.95 -19.60
CA SER A 108 -19.93 -1.96 -19.49
C SER A 108 -19.65 -0.63 -20.19
N SER A 109 -19.05 -0.64 -21.38
CA SER A 109 -19.02 0.57 -22.21
C SER A 109 -19.50 0.23 -23.60
N GLU A 110 -20.64 0.80 -23.98
CA GLU A 110 -21.32 0.80 -25.28
C GLU A 110 -20.43 1.15 -26.49
N LYS A 111 -19.14 1.43 -26.26
CA LYS A 111 -18.10 1.63 -27.26
C LYS A 111 -16.89 0.72 -26.99
N GLY A 112 -17.04 -0.59 -27.16
CA GLY A 112 -15.98 -1.57 -27.52
C GLY A 112 -14.63 -1.56 -26.78
N THR A 113 -14.47 -0.84 -25.68
CA THR A 113 -13.19 -0.64 -24.98
C THR A 113 -13.41 -0.95 -23.51
N GLY A 114 -13.25 -2.22 -23.15
CA GLY A 114 -13.42 -2.70 -21.78
C GLY A 114 -12.48 -1.94 -20.83
N ARG A 115 -13.04 -1.25 -19.83
CA ARG A 115 -12.23 -0.58 -18.81
C ARG A 115 -11.82 -1.59 -17.75
N VAL A 116 -10.53 -1.70 -17.50
CA VAL A 116 -10.01 -2.52 -16.39
C VAL A 116 -10.41 -1.91 -15.07
N SER A 117 -10.99 -2.73 -14.20
CA SER A 117 -11.45 -2.34 -12.88
C SER A 117 -10.92 -3.28 -11.81
N ALA A 118 -10.71 -2.76 -10.61
CA ALA A 118 -10.33 -3.53 -9.45
C ALA A 118 -11.58 -3.91 -8.64
N ARG A 119 -11.75 -5.20 -8.37
CA ARG A 119 -12.72 -5.75 -7.43
C ARG A 119 -12.09 -5.80 -6.05
N HIS A 120 -12.68 -5.06 -5.11
CA HIS A 120 -12.21 -5.00 -3.71
C HIS A 120 -12.95 -6.01 -2.83
N ALA A 121 -14.26 -6.11 -3.05
CA ALA A 121 -15.18 -6.95 -2.30
C ALA A 121 -16.31 -7.45 -3.22
N PRO A 122 -17.13 -8.45 -2.82
CA PRO A 122 -18.31 -8.85 -3.57
C PRO A 122 -19.21 -7.63 -3.81
N GLY A 123 -19.42 -7.24 -5.07
CA GLY A 123 -20.24 -6.07 -5.44
C GLY A 123 -19.52 -4.72 -5.48
N PHE A 124 -18.34 -4.57 -4.86
CA PHE A 124 -17.58 -3.30 -4.90
C PHE A 124 -16.46 -3.35 -5.92
N LYS A 125 -16.68 -2.68 -7.05
CA LYS A 125 -15.71 -2.49 -8.12
C LYS A 125 -15.40 -1.01 -8.27
N THR A 126 -14.12 -0.65 -8.38
CA THR A 126 -13.74 0.71 -8.74
C THR A 126 -12.82 0.69 -9.95
N GLY A 127 -12.77 1.81 -10.68
CA GLY A 127 -11.73 2.04 -11.67
C GLY A 127 -10.34 2.09 -11.02
N LEU A 128 -9.30 1.91 -11.83
CA LEU A 128 -7.92 2.08 -11.39
C LEU A 128 -7.67 3.57 -11.11
N PRO A 129 -7.06 3.92 -9.96
CA PRO A 129 -6.80 5.31 -9.59
C PRO A 129 -5.85 5.96 -10.59
N SER A 130 -6.17 7.18 -10.99
CA SER A 130 -5.38 7.98 -11.93
C SER A 130 -4.38 8.92 -11.25
N ILE A 131 -4.52 9.11 -9.93
CA ILE A 131 -3.76 10.08 -9.14
C ILE A 131 -2.96 9.31 -8.08
N ASN A 132 -1.72 9.72 -7.87
CA ASN A 132 -0.88 9.19 -6.81
C ASN A 132 -1.20 9.90 -5.49
N LEU A 133 -1.91 9.23 -4.58
CA LEU A 133 -2.28 9.76 -3.25
C LEU A 133 -1.18 9.59 -2.19
N ARG A 134 -0.05 8.99 -2.55
CA ARG A 134 1.01 8.58 -1.62
C ARG A 134 1.58 9.74 -0.80
N SER A 135 1.88 10.86 -1.46
CA SER A 135 2.38 12.06 -0.79
C SER A 135 1.37 12.63 0.20
N PHE A 136 0.08 12.60 -0.15
CA PHE A 136 -0.99 13.07 0.75
C PHE A 136 -1.11 12.18 1.99
N LEU A 137 -1.11 10.85 1.80
CA LEU A 137 -1.18 9.91 2.91
C LEU A 137 0.05 10.00 3.82
N MET A 138 1.23 10.27 3.25
CA MET A 138 2.45 10.49 4.02
C MET A 138 2.36 11.73 4.91
N VAL A 139 1.87 12.85 4.37
CA VAL A 139 1.63 14.07 5.14
C VAL A 139 0.64 13.82 6.28
N ALA A 140 -0.42 13.05 6.02
CA ALA A 140 -1.39 12.68 7.06
C ALA A 140 -0.74 11.87 8.20
N VAL A 141 0.11 10.88 7.90
CA VAL A 141 0.82 10.09 8.91
C VAL A 141 1.81 10.96 9.71
N ILE A 142 2.51 11.89 9.07
CA ILE A 142 3.41 12.83 9.74
C ILE A 142 2.63 13.75 10.68
N ALA A 143 1.51 14.32 10.22
CA ALA A 143 0.65 15.18 11.03
C ALA A 143 0.10 14.43 12.26
N ASN A 144 -0.34 13.18 12.07
CA ASN A 144 -0.78 12.30 13.15
C ASN A 144 0.35 12.00 14.15
N GLY A 145 1.58 11.82 13.68
CA GLY A 145 2.74 11.67 14.56
C GLY A 145 3.03 12.91 15.39
N GLY A 146 2.91 14.11 14.81
CA GLY A 146 2.97 15.36 15.55
C GLY A 146 1.88 15.46 16.62
N LEU A 147 0.65 15.04 16.29
CA LEU A 147 -0.46 14.99 17.24
C LEU A 147 -0.18 14.01 18.40
N ILE A 148 0.38 12.84 18.12
CA ILE A 148 0.79 11.87 19.15
C ILE A 148 1.85 12.47 20.08
N GLN A 149 2.84 13.18 19.56
CA GLN A 149 3.85 13.87 20.37
C GLN A 149 3.24 14.96 21.25
N LEU A 150 2.31 15.75 20.70
CA LEU A 150 1.58 16.77 21.44
C LEU A 150 0.78 16.13 22.58
N LEU A 151 0.04 15.07 22.31
CA LEU A 151 -0.74 14.33 23.31
C LEU A 151 0.16 13.75 24.41
N ALA A 152 1.31 13.18 24.05
CA ALA A 152 2.28 12.68 25.01
C ALA A 152 2.86 13.80 25.89
N ALA A 153 3.22 14.94 25.31
CA ALA A 153 3.68 16.11 26.06
C ALA A 153 2.61 16.64 27.02
N MET A 154 1.35 16.72 26.55
CA MET A 154 0.21 17.12 27.37
C MET A 154 0.03 16.17 28.56
N SER A 155 0.26 14.86 28.41
CA SER A 155 0.13 13.90 29.50
C SER A 155 1.05 14.17 30.70
N ILE A 156 2.22 14.75 30.45
CA ILE A 156 3.19 15.14 31.49
C ILE A 156 2.83 16.52 32.04
N TYR A 157 2.45 17.43 31.16
CA TYR A 157 2.06 18.80 31.53
C TYR A 157 0.87 18.81 32.50
N THR A 158 -0.16 18.00 32.24
CA THR A 158 -1.38 17.95 33.05
C THR A 158 -1.19 17.32 34.43
N ILE A 159 -0.02 16.74 34.72
CA ILE A 159 0.33 16.31 36.08
C ILE A 159 0.49 17.53 37.00
N HIS A 160 1.04 18.63 36.47
CA HIS A 160 1.35 19.84 37.25
C HIS A 160 0.31 20.95 37.02
N TYR A 161 -0.33 20.96 35.85
CA TYR A 161 -1.24 22.02 35.42
C TYR A 161 -2.51 21.43 34.83
N GLU A 162 -3.56 21.33 35.64
CA GLU A 162 -4.85 20.83 35.18
C GLU A 162 -5.49 21.78 34.16
N VAL A 163 -5.96 21.23 33.05
CA VAL A 163 -6.74 21.96 32.05
C VAL A 163 -8.17 22.15 32.56
N SER A 164 -8.54 23.39 32.83
CA SER A 164 -9.86 23.75 33.38
C SER A 164 -10.97 23.87 32.32
N VAL A 165 -10.59 23.94 31.03
CA VAL A 165 -11.54 24.07 29.90
C VAL A 165 -12.40 22.81 29.79
N SER A 166 -13.73 22.97 29.90
CA SER A 166 -14.72 21.88 29.97
C SER A 166 -14.60 20.85 28.85
N VAL A 167 -14.40 21.29 27.61
CA VAL A 167 -14.27 20.42 26.42
C VAL A 167 -12.97 19.61 26.43
N LEU A 168 -11.93 20.10 27.10
CA LEU A 168 -10.59 19.51 27.12
C LEU A 168 -10.25 18.83 28.46
N LYS A 169 -11.20 18.73 29.39
CA LYS A 169 -10.99 18.08 30.69
C LYS A 169 -10.52 16.63 30.59
N TRP A 170 -10.87 15.95 29.49
CA TRP A 170 -10.43 14.58 29.25
C TRP A 170 -8.90 14.46 29.11
N ILE A 171 -8.20 15.54 28.73
CA ILE A 171 -6.73 15.56 28.62
C ILE A 171 -6.08 15.37 30.00
N ASN A 172 -6.75 15.78 31.08
CA ASN A 172 -6.23 15.56 32.44
C ASN A 172 -6.22 14.07 32.84
N GLN A 173 -6.86 13.19 32.06
CA GLN A 173 -6.89 11.74 32.32
C GLN A 173 -5.84 11.03 31.45
N PRO A 174 -4.74 10.51 32.04
CA PRO A 174 -3.67 9.85 31.28
C PRO A 174 -4.15 8.65 30.46
N VAL A 175 -5.18 7.93 30.94
CA VAL A 175 -5.79 6.80 30.22
C VAL A 175 -6.44 7.27 28.90
N MET A 176 -7.15 8.40 28.91
CA MET A 176 -7.79 8.93 27.70
C MET A 176 -6.75 9.36 26.68
N ILE A 177 -5.66 10.00 27.13
CA ILE A 177 -4.54 10.34 26.26
C ILE A 177 -3.92 9.07 25.66
N MET A 178 -3.62 8.07 26.49
CA MET A 178 -3.06 6.80 26.03
C MET A 178 -3.96 6.15 24.98
N SER A 179 -5.26 6.03 25.24
CA SER A 179 -6.23 5.47 24.29
C SER A 179 -6.26 6.24 22.98
N MET A 180 -6.22 7.57 23.02
CA MET A 180 -6.19 8.41 21.82
C MET A 180 -4.89 8.19 21.02
N ILE A 181 -3.74 8.08 21.68
CA ILE A 181 -2.47 7.77 21.01
C ILE A 181 -2.54 6.43 20.28
N PHE A 182 -3.00 5.37 20.95
CA PHE A 182 -3.12 4.05 20.32
C PHE A 182 -4.16 4.02 19.20
N PHE A 183 -5.23 4.80 19.31
CA PHE A 183 -6.19 4.98 18.23
C PHE A 183 -5.54 5.62 16.99
N ILE A 184 -4.75 6.69 17.18
CA ILE A 184 -4.03 7.35 16.08
C ILE A 184 -2.96 6.42 15.49
N VAL A 185 -2.26 5.63 16.31
CA VAL A 185 -1.31 4.59 15.85
C VAL A 185 -2.01 3.55 14.98
N LEU A 186 -3.19 3.09 15.37
CA LEU A 186 -3.98 2.16 14.57
C LEU A 186 -4.42 2.81 13.25
N LEU A 187 -4.85 4.08 13.29
CA LEU A 187 -5.22 4.84 12.10
C LEU A 187 -4.05 4.96 11.12
N ASN A 188 -2.85 5.28 11.60
CA ASN A 188 -1.62 5.33 10.79
C ASN A 188 -1.30 3.98 10.15
N TYR A 189 -1.50 2.88 10.89
CA TYR A 189 -1.34 1.54 10.34
C TYR A 189 -2.33 1.27 9.19
N LEU A 190 -3.60 1.64 9.36
CA LEU A 190 -4.62 1.52 8.31
C LEU A 190 -4.28 2.39 7.09
N ILE A 191 -3.85 3.63 7.31
CA ILE A 191 -3.40 4.54 6.25
C ILE A 191 -2.26 3.90 5.45
N SER A 192 -1.27 3.31 6.12
CA SER A 192 -0.15 2.62 5.45
C SER A 192 -0.61 1.43 4.60
N LYS A 193 -1.61 0.65 5.07
CA LYS A 193 -2.20 -0.44 4.28
C LYS A 193 -2.97 0.07 3.07
N VAL A 194 -3.73 1.15 3.24
CA VAL A 194 -4.48 1.80 2.16
C VAL A 194 -3.53 2.42 1.13
N ASP A 195 -2.44 3.06 1.57
CA ASP A 195 -1.40 3.60 0.69
C ASP A 195 -0.82 2.52 -0.20
N ALA A 196 -0.33 1.43 0.38
CA ALA A 196 0.24 0.31 -0.37
C ALA A 196 -0.78 -0.28 -1.36
N TYR A 197 -2.04 -0.37 -0.95
CA TYR A 197 -3.12 -0.86 -1.80
C TYR A 197 -3.40 0.06 -3.01
N LEU A 198 -3.58 1.36 -2.76
CA LEU A 198 -3.85 2.34 -3.80
C LEU A 198 -2.66 2.53 -4.73
N HIS A 199 -1.44 2.46 -4.20
CA HIS A 199 -0.22 2.53 -4.98
C HIS A 199 -0.09 1.34 -5.93
N ASP A 200 -0.36 0.11 -5.45
CA ASP A 200 -0.36 -1.07 -6.33
C ASP A 200 -1.35 -0.90 -7.49
N LEU A 201 -2.57 -0.42 -7.21
CA LEU A 201 -3.58 -0.17 -8.24
C LEU A 201 -3.20 0.95 -9.19
N TYR A 202 -2.56 2.01 -8.69
CA TYR A 202 -2.07 3.12 -9.50
C TYR A 202 -1.01 2.64 -10.50
N GLN A 203 -0.04 1.82 -10.06
CA GLN A 203 0.98 1.26 -10.95
C GLN A 203 0.38 0.33 -12.00
N VAL A 204 -0.57 -0.53 -11.62
CA VAL A 204 -1.31 -1.37 -12.58
C VAL A 204 -2.12 -0.51 -13.56
N GLY A 205 -2.71 0.60 -13.08
CA GLY A 205 -3.39 1.59 -13.92
C GLY A 205 -2.47 2.26 -14.93
N LYS A 206 -1.25 2.61 -14.51
CA LYS A 206 -0.22 3.17 -15.40
C LYS A 206 0.21 2.15 -16.44
N LEU A 207 0.43 0.89 -16.05
CA LEU A 207 0.73 -0.20 -16.98
C LEU A 207 -0.38 -0.37 -18.02
N ASN A 208 -1.66 -0.36 -17.59
CA ASN A 208 -2.80 -0.48 -18.51
C ASN A 208 -2.90 0.65 -19.55
N ARG A 209 -2.34 1.83 -19.25
CA ARG A 209 -2.27 2.95 -20.20
C ARG A 209 -1.12 2.81 -21.18
N LEU A 210 -0.04 2.15 -20.79
CA LEU A 210 1.11 1.86 -21.67
C LEU A 210 0.79 0.71 -22.62
N ALA A 211 0.17 -0.35 -22.10
CA ALA A 211 -0.34 -1.46 -22.88
C ALA A 211 -1.61 -1.98 -22.20
N PRO A 212 -2.70 -2.22 -22.97
CA PRO A 212 -3.94 -2.74 -22.39
C PRO A 212 -3.68 -4.09 -21.73
N LEU A 213 -4.09 -4.27 -20.47
CA LEU A 213 -3.82 -5.48 -19.68
C LEU A 213 -4.56 -6.71 -20.19
N PHE A 214 -5.73 -6.51 -20.80
CA PHE A 214 -6.56 -7.55 -21.38
C PHE A 214 -6.63 -7.35 -22.90
N LYS A 215 -6.77 -8.46 -23.62
CA LYS A 215 -6.99 -8.48 -25.07
C LYS A 215 -8.41 -8.05 -25.43
#